data_AF-A0A1A3FLH2-F1
#
_entry.id   AF-A0A1A3FLH2-F1
#
_cell.length_a   1.000
_cell.length_b   1.000
_cell.length_c   1.000
_cell.angle_alpha   90.00
_cell.angle_beta   90.00
_cell.angle_gamma   90.00
#
_symmetry.space_group_name_H-M   'P 1'
#
loop_
_entity.id
_entity.type
_entity.pdbx_description
1 polymer ?
#
loop_
_entity_poly.entity_id
_entity_poly.type
_entity_poly.pdbx_seq_one_letter_code
_entity_poly.pdbx_strand_id
1 'polypeptide(L)'
;MSYHDPAVVAWRREQVIALTKQGRTAREIAEHLGISMRSVGRHRVAADVAQPMPRPLTGRELLRATELLGGGASYAEVARTLGRSDTTLRRQLPGYKWDRRQAAEAAALARAMNRLEKQAPVAAATGGRSNVKGSNAA
;
A
#
# COMPACT_ATOMS: atom_id res chain seq x y z
N MET A 1 26.57 1.98 -40.58
CA MET A 1 26.53 1.28 -39.29
C MET A 1 25.21 0.53 -39.21
N SER A 2 25.20 -0.74 -39.60
CA SER A 2 23.96 -1.51 -39.77
C SER A 2 23.38 -1.85 -38.39
N TYR A 3 22.08 -1.58 -38.20
CA TYR A 3 21.39 -1.67 -36.90
C TYR A 3 21.31 -3.11 -36.32
N HIS A 4 21.78 -4.11 -37.08
CA HIS A 4 21.71 -5.54 -36.75
C HIS A 4 23.07 -6.20 -36.51
N ASP A 5 24.12 -5.44 -36.22
CA ASP A 5 25.39 -6.03 -35.80
C ASP A 5 25.19 -6.86 -34.51
N PRO A 6 25.47 -8.19 -34.53
CA PRO A 6 25.29 -9.05 -33.37
C PRO A 6 26.11 -8.59 -32.15
N ALA A 7 27.28 -7.97 -32.35
CA ALA A 7 28.09 -7.44 -31.26
C ALA A 7 27.38 -6.28 -30.55
N VAL A 8 26.75 -5.38 -31.32
CA VAL A 8 25.98 -4.25 -30.77
C VAL A 8 24.75 -4.75 -30.00
N VAL A 9 24.10 -5.81 -30.49
CA VAL A 9 22.95 -6.41 -29.81
C VAL A 9 23.35 -7.07 -28.48
N ALA A 10 24.51 -7.74 -28.43
CA ALA A 10 25.06 -8.34 -27.22
C ALA A 10 25.40 -7.27 -26.17
N TRP A 11 26.14 -6.22 -26.56
CA TRP A 11 26.46 -5.09 -25.69
C TRP A 11 25.20 -4.42 -25.13
N ARG A 12 24.20 -4.13 -25.97
CA ARG A 12 22.92 -3.56 -25.52
C ARG A 12 22.23 -4.44 -24.48
N ARG A 13 22.26 -5.75 -24.66
CA ARG A 13 21.66 -6.71 -23.72
C ARG A 13 22.37 -6.66 -22.36
N GLU A 14 23.70 -6.64 -22.34
CA GLU A 14 24.50 -6.53 -21.12
C GLU A 14 24.19 -5.23 -20.35
N GLN A 15 24.12 -4.10 -21.07
CA GLN A 15 23.76 -2.82 -20.47
C GLN A 15 22.34 -2.82 -19.87
N VAL A 16 21.37 -3.42 -20.57
CA VAL A 16 20.00 -3.58 -20.04
C VAL A 16 20.00 -4.42 -18.76
N ILE A 17 20.77 -5.51 -18.70
CA ILE A 17 20.87 -6.37 -17.52
C ILE A 17 21.48 -5.58 -16.35
N ALA A 18 22.60 -4.89 -16.58
CA ALA A 18 23.29 -4.10 -15.56
C ALA A 18 22.37 -3.04 -14.94
N LEU A 19 21.68 -2.26 -15.77
CA LEU A 19 20.75 -1.24 -15.30
C LEU A 19 19.51 -1.84 -14.62
N THR A 20 19.05 -3.02 -15.06
CA THR A 20 17.94 -3.73 -14.42
C THR A 20 18.32 -4.21 -13.01
N LYS A 21 19.54 -4.70 -12.81
CA LYS A 21 20.07 -5.08 -11.49
C LYS A 21 20.20 -3.88 -10.54
N GLN A 22 20.40 -2.67 -11.08
CA GLN A 22 20.38 -1.42 -10.32
C GLN A 22 18.95 -0.93 -9.98
N GLY A 23 17.91 -1.66 -10.36
CA GLY A 23 16.51 -1.31 -10.07
C GLY A 23 15.90 -0.27 -11.01
N ARG A 24 16.56 0.09 -12.12
CA ARG A 24 16.02 1.06 -13.09
C ARG A 24 14.76 0.52 -13.78
N THR A 25 13.79 1.40 -14.00
CA THR A 25 12.57 1.08 -14.75
C THR A 25 12.87 0.91 -16.24
N ALA A 26 11.98 0.22 -16.98
CA ALA A 26 12.16 0.03 -18.42
C ALA A 26 12.22 1.36 -19.19
N ARG A 27 11.53 2.39 -18.69
CA ARG A 27 11.52 3.74 -19.25
C ARG A 27 12.87 4.41 -19.08
N GLU A 28 13.42 4.44 -17.87
CA GLU A 28 14.73 5.05 -17.62
C GLU A 28 15.83 4.37 -18.43
N ILE A 29 15.78 3.03 -18.56
CA ILE A 29 16.75 2.29 -19.37
C ILE A 29 16.62 2.64 -20.86
N ALA A 30 15.40 2.77 -21.36
CA ALA A 30 15.12 3.15 -22.74
C ALA A 30 15.68 4.55 -23.05
N GLU A 31 15.41 5.51 -22.15
CA GLU A 31 15.94 6.88 -22.24
C GLU A 31 17.46 6.90 -22.15
N HIS A 32 18.06 6.13 -21.24
CA HIS A 32 19.51 6.09 -21.04
C HIS A 32 20.29 5.46 -22.21
N LEU A 33 19.74 4.41 -22.83
CA LEU A 33 20.39 3.69 -23.93
C LEU A 33 19.94 4.15 -25.32
N GLY A 34 18.99 5.09 -25.41
CA GLY A 34 18.43 5.57 -26.68
C GLY A 34 17.69 4.48 -27.46
N ILE A 35 17.03 3.54 -26.77
CA ILE A 35 16.28 2.44 -27.39
C ILE A 35 14.81 2.46 -26.99
N SER A 36 13.96 1.75 -27.72
CA SER A 36 12.55 1.64 -27.35
C SER A 36 12.35 0.77 -26.10
N MET A 37 11.32 1.08 -25.30
CA MET A 37 10.92 0.24 -24.15
C MET A 37 10.62 -1.21 -24.56
N ARG A 38 10.11 -1.41 -25.79
CA ARG A 38 9.88 -2.75 -26.37
C ARG A 38 11.20 -3.53 -26.52
N SER A 39 12.28 -2.86 -26.92
CA SER A 39 13.61 -3.48 -27.02
C SER A 39 14.15 -3.84 -25.64
N VAL A 40 14.00 -2.96 -24.65
CA VAL A 40 14.36 -3.24 -23.24
C VAL A 40 13.64 -4.49 -22.73
N GLY A 41 12.32 -4.58 -22.96
CA GLY A 41 11.53 -5.76 -22.60
C GLY A 41 12.06 -7.04 -23.25
N ARG A 42 12.36 -6.99 -24.55
CA ARG A 42 12.92 -8.14 -25.28
C ARG A 42 14.28 -8.59 -24.73
N HIS A 43 15.17 -7.64 -24.40
CA HIS A 43 16.46 -7.95 -23.80
C HIS A 43 16.32 -8.55 -22.40
N ARG A 44 15.39 -8.04 -21.58
CA ARG A 44 15.10 -8.59 -20.24
C ARG A 44 14.57 -10.02 -20.30
N VAL A 45 13.63 -10.29 -21.21
CA VAL A 45 13.09 -11.65 -21.42
C VAL A 45 14.18 -12.59 -21.93
N ALA A 46 14.98 -12.17 -22.92
CA ALA A 46 16.06 -12.98 -23.48
C ALA A 46 17.20 -13.26 -22.47
N ALA A 47 17.29 -12.50 -21.38
CA ALA A 47 18.28 -12.65 -20.33
C ALA A 47 17.69 -13.17 -19.01
N ASP A 48 16.41 -13.56 -19.01
CA ASP A 48 15.67 -14.05 -17.84
C ASP A 48 15.73 -13.10 -16.61
N VAL A 49 15.81 -11.79 -16.86
CA VAL A 49 15.78 -10.72 -15.82
C VAL A 49 14.52 -9.86 -15.92
N ALA A 50 13.48 -10.38 -16.57
CA ALA A 50 12.21 -9.69 -16.68
C ALA A 50 11.57 -9.55 -15.30
N GLN A 51 11.25 -8.32 -14.92
CA GLN A 51 10.45 -8.05 -13.72
C GLN A 51 9.07 -8.71 -13.89
N PRO A 52 8.59 -9.48 -12.90
CA PRO A 52 7.28 -10.10 -12.99
C PRO A 52 6.20 -9.02 -13.12
N MET A 53 5.20 -9.29 -13.95
CA MET A 53 4.05 -8.41 -14.06
C MET A 53 3.37 -8.26 -12.69
N PRO A 54 2.92 -7.06 -12.29
CA PRO A 54 2.12 -6.89 -11.09
C PRO A 54 0.91 -7.83 -11.13
N ARG A 55 0.75 -8.66 -10.10
CA ARG A 55 -0.36 -9.62 -10.04
C ARG A 55 -1.68 -8.85 -9.87
N PRO A 56 -2.68 -9.07 -10.73
CA PRO A 56 -4.01 -8.50 -10.53
C PRO A 56 -4.61 -9.00 -9.20
N LEU A 57 -5.64 -8.30 -8.69
CA LEU A 57 -6.42 -8.84 -7.58
C LEU A 57 -7.12 -10.12 -8.01
N THR A 58 -7.05 -11.10 -7.13
CA THR A 58 -7.77 -12.36 -7.26
C THR A 58 -9.26 -12.16 -6.95
N GLY A 59 -10.12 -13.06 -7.47
CA GLY A 59 -11.55 -13.02 -7.16
C GLY A 59 -11.85 -13.12 -5.65
N ARG A 60 -11.02 -13.87 -4.91
CA ARG A 60 -11.11 -13.97 -3.44
C ARG A 60 -10.79 -12.64 -2.75
N GLU A 61 -9.76 -11.92 -3.21
CA GLU A 61 -9.44 -10.59 -2.69
C GLU A 61 -10.54 -9.58 -3.00
N LEU A 62 -11.15 -9.65 -4.18
CA LEU A 62 -12.28 -8.79 -4.54
C LEU A 62 -13.51 -9.06 -3.66
N LEU A 63 -13.86 -10.32 -3.45
CA LEU A 63 -14.97 -10.69 -2.56
C LEU A 63 -14.73 -10.16 -1.15
N ARG A 64 -13.53 -10.39 -0.61
CA ARG A 64 -13.18 -9.92 0.74
C ARG A 64 -13.15 -8.39 0.85
N ALA A 65 -12.65 -7.71 -0.19
CA ALA A 65 -12.68 -6.25 -0.23
C ALA A 65 -14.11 -5.71 -0.22
N THR A 66 -15.00 -6.31 -1.01
CA THR A 66 -16.42 -5.94 -1.08
C THR A 66 -17.13 -6.14 0.27
N GLU A 67 -16.89 -7.26 0.96
CA GLU A 67 -17.43 -7.50 2.30
C GLU A 67 -17.00 -6.41 3.29
N LEU A 68 -15.70 -6.09 3.34
CA LEU A 68 -15.16 -5.10 4.27
C LEU A 68 -15.67 -3.69 3.97
N LEU A 69 -15.69 -3.31 2.69
CA LEU A 69 -16.22 -2.02 2.24
C LEU A 69 -17.72 -1.89 2.51
N GLY A 70 -18.50 -2.97 2.29
CA GLY A 70 -19.92 -3.03 2.62
C GLY A 70 -20.20 -2.92 4.13
N GLY A 71 -19.28 -3.41 4.96
CA GLY A 71 -19.29 -3.23 6.41
C GLY A 71 -18.85 -1.84 6.89
N GLY A 72 -18.52 -0.92 5.98
CA GLY A 72 -18.15 0.45 6.29
C GLY A 72 -16.66 0.70 6.52
N ALA A 73 -15.79 -0.28 6.27
CA ALA A 73 -14.34 -0.06 6.32
C ALA A 73 -13.92 0.94 5.23
N SER A 74 -12.95 1.80 5.54
CA SER A 74 -12.37 2.68 4.54
C SER A 74 -11.48 1.90 3.57
N TYR A 75 -11.31 2.38 2.34
CA TYR A 75 -10.38 1.75 1.40
C TYR A 75 -8.94 1.63 1.93
N ALA A 76 -8.50 2.57 2.78
CA ALA A 76 -7.17 2.53 3.38
C ALA A 76 -7.02 1.39 4.42
N GLU A 77 -8.09 1.04 5.13
CA GLU A 77 -8.11 -0.12 6.04
C GLU A 77 -8.17 -1.43 5.26
N VAL A 78 -8.98 -1.48 4.20
CA VAL A 78 -9.06 -2.65 3.32
C VAL A 78 -7.72 -2.90 2.61
N ALA A 79 -7.06 -1.83 2.14
CA ALA A 79 -5.72 -1.88 1.55
C ALA A 79 -4.70 -2.50 2.51
N ARG A 80 -4.69 -2.06 3.77
CA ARG A 80 -3.81 -2.62 4.81
C ARG A 80 -4.13 -4.09 5.10
N THR A 81 -5.41 -4.43 5.18
CA THR A 81 -5.88 -5.80 5.44
C THR A 81 -5.48 -6.78 4.33
N LEU A 82 -5.56 -6.34 3.06
CA LEU A 82 -5.29 -7.21 1.90
C LEU A 82 -3.84 -7.10 1.39
N GLY A 83 -3.02 -6.21 1.94
CA GLY A 83 -1.66 -5.96 1.43
C GLY A 83 -1.64 -5.36 0.02
N ARG A 84 -2.66 -4.56 -0.33
CA ARG A 84 -2.82 -3.96 -1.67
C ARG A 84 -2.84 -2.44 -1.60
N SER A 85 -2.69 -1.79 -2.76
CA SER A 85 -2.79 -0.33 -2.87
C SER A 85 -4.25 0.13 -2.81
N ASP A 86 -4.54 1.14 -1.98
CA ASP A 86 -5.83 1.84 -1.94
C ASP A 86 -6.26 2.31 -3.34
N THR A 87 -5.35 2.91 -4.09
CA THR A 87 -5.60 3.36 -5.47
C THR A 87 -6.07 2.23 -6.38
N THR A 88 -5.52 1.02 -6.22
CA THR A 88 -5.94 -0.15 -7.00
C THR A 88 -7.34 -0.60 -6.60
N LEU A 89 -7.65 -0.63 -5.30
CA LEU A 89 -8.98 -0.97 -4.81
C LEU A 89 -10.04 0.03 -5.29
N ARG A 90 -9.78 1.34 -5.23
CA ARG A 90 -10.71 2.37 -5.72
C ARG A 90 -11.00 2.25 -7.22
N ARG A 91 -9.99 1.86 -8.01
CA ARG A 91 -10.15 1.67 -9.44
C ARG A 91 -10.98 0.43 -9.76
N GLN A 92 -10.82 -0.65 -9.01
CA GLN A 92 -11.51 -1.92 -9.27
C GLN A 92 -12.88 -2.04 -8.59
N LEU A 93 -13.07 -1.38 -7.44
CA LEU A 93 -14.31 -1.37 -6.65
C LEU A 93 -14.74 0.07 -6.39
N PRO A 94 -15.21 0.80 -7.42
CA PRO A 94 -15.70 2.16 -7.23
C PRO A 94 -17.03 2.17 -6.45
N GLY A 95 -17.38 3.32 -5.87
CA GLY A 95 -18.70 3.52 -5.26
C GLY A 95 -18.80 3.25 -3.76
N TYR A 96 -17.79 2.62 -3.14
CA TYR A 96 -17.75 2.38 -1.70
C TYR A 96 -17.14 3.54 -0.90
N LYS A 97 -17.54 4.76 -1.23
CA LYS A 97 -17.18 5.96 -0.46
C LYS A 97 -18.42 6.42 0.31
N TRP A 98 -18.23 6.80 1.56
CA TRP A 98 -19.21 7.67 2.21
C TRP A 98 -19.32 8.95 1.39
N ASP A 99 -20.55 9.36 1.07
CA ASP A 99 -20.76 10.66 0.47
C ASP A 99 -20.32 11.77 1.44
N ARG A 100 -20.14 13.00 0.94
CA ARG A 100 -19.66 14.12 1.79
C ARG A 100 -20.56 14.38 3.00
N ARG A 101 -21.86 14.10 2.88
CA ARG A 101 -22.84 14.32 3.93
C ARG A 101 -22.72 13.24 5.00
N GLN A 102 -22.67 11.96 4.62
CA GLN A 102 -22.41 10.82 5.51
C GLN A 102 -21.09 10.99 6.27
N ALA A 103 -20.03 11.42 5.58
CA ALA A 103 -18.75 11.71 6.22
C ALA A 103 -18.84 12.87 7.23
N ALA A 104 -19.60 13.92 6.92
CA ALA A 104 -19.81 15.05 7.83
C ALA A 104 -20.66 14.66 9.06
N GLU A 105 -21.72 13.89 8.86
CA GLU A 105 -22.60 13.36 9.91
C GLU A 105 -21.82 12.44 10.86
N ALA A 106 -21.05 11.50 10.32
CA ALA A 106 -20.20 10.63 11.13
C ALA A 106 -19.10 11.41 11.87
N ALA A 107 -18.49 12.42 11.24
CA ALA A 107 -17.52 13.29 11.92
C ALA A 107 -18.18 14.11 13.04
N ALA A 108 -19.41 14.59 12.86
CA ALA A 108 -20.16 15.29 13.89
C ALA A 108 -20.48 14.35 15.06
N LEU A 109 -20.93 13.12 14.77
CA LEU A 109 -21.20 12.09 15.77
C LEU A 109 -19.94 11.73 16.58
N ALA A 110 -18.82 11.48 15.91
CA ALA A 110 -17.55 11.16 16.57
C ALA A 110 -17.06 12.31 17.49
N ARG A 111 -17.25 13.58 17.09
CA ARG A 111 -16.97 14.73 17.95
C ARG A 111 -17.90 14.79 19.16
N ALA A 112 -19.17 14.45 18.99
CA ALA A 112 -20.14 14.39 20.09
C ALA A 112 -19.78 13.28 21.07
N MET A 113 -19.42 12.08 20.59
CA MET A 113 -18.96 10.96 21.41
C MET A 113 -17.69 11.32 22.20
N ASN A 114 -16.65 11.86 21.54
CA ASN A 114 -15.43 12.31 22.21
C ASN A 114 -15.68 13.40 23.25
N ARG A 115 -16.69 14.25 23.05
CA ARG A 115 -17.09 15.26 24.02
C ARG A 115 -17.71 14.62 25.26
N LEU A 116 -18.60 13.63 25.06
CA LEU A 116 -19.20 12.88 26.16
C LEU A 116 -18.15 12.10 26.95
N GLU A 117 -17.21 11.43 26.29
CA GLU A 117 -16.10 10.73 26.96
C GLU A 117 -15.25 11.67 27.82
N LYS A 118 -14.93 12.87 27.32
CA LYS A 118 -14.17 13.87 28.09
C LYS A 118 -14.95 14.49 29.24
N GLN A 119 -16.27 14.51 29.15
CA GLN A 119 -17.17 15.09 30.16
C GLN A 119 -17.65 14.05 31.18
N ALA A 120 -17.43 12.75 30.91
CA ALA A 120 -17.70 11.70 31.87
C ALA A 120 -16.78 11.89 33.10
N PRO A 121 -17.32 12.04 34.32
CA PRO A 121 -16.51 12.15 35.51
C PRO A 121 -15.71 10.85 35.71
N VAL A 122 -14.48 10.96 36.22
CA VAL A 122 -13.60 9.84 36.62
C VAL A 122 -14.24 9.08 37.79
N ALA A 123 -15.35 8.39 37.54
CA ALA A 123 -16.10 7.64 38.54
C ALA A 123 -15.65 6.17 38.54
N ALA A 124 -14.35 5.92 38.74
CA ALA A 124 -13.82 4.58 39.00
C ALA A 124 -12.37 4.56 39.54
N ALA A 125 -11.94 5.56 40.31
CA ALA A 125 -10.71 5.47 41.12
C ALA A 125 -11.03 5.07 42.58
N THR A 126 -11.91 4.08 42.76
CA THR A 126 -12.05 3.34 44.03
C THR A 126 -11.29 2.04 43.88
N GLY A 127 -10.02 2.06 44.28
CA GLY A 127 -9.15 0.89 44.35
C GLY A 127 -7.95 1.23 45.22
N GLY A 128 -8.12 1.02 46.52
CA GLY A 128 -7.17 1.43 47.56
C GLY A 128 -5.75 0.91 47.34
N ARG A 129 -4.77 1.78 47.58
CA ARG A 129 -3.46 1.36 48.09
C ARG A 129 -3.39 1.80 49.54
N SER A 130 -3.70 0.86 50.43
CA SER A 130 -3.32 0.90 51.83
C SER A 130 -1.79 0.98 51.91
N ASN A 131 -1.28 2.15 52.28
CA ASN A 131 0.13 2.32 52.66
C ASN A 131 0.26 1.91 54.13
N VAL A 132 0.54 0.63 54.39
CA VAL A 132 0.92 0.17 55.73
C VAL A 132 2.30 0.73 56.03
N LYS A 133 2.32 1.78 56.84
CA LYS A 133 3.51 2.33 57.48
C LYS A 133 4.05 1.23 58.41
N GLY A 134 5.08 0.51 57.97
CA GLY A 134 5.90 -0.33 58.83
C GLY A 134 6.66 0.57 59.79
N SER A 135 6.12 0.72 61.00
CA SER A 135 6.84 1.22 62.17
C SER A 135 8.04 0.29 62.43
N ASN A 136 9.26 0.82 62.30
CA ASN A 136 10.43 0.20 62.90
C ASN A 136 10.79 1.02 64.13
N ALA A 137 10.49 0.48 65.30
CA ALA A 137 10.87 1.03 66.59
C ALA A 137 11.62 -0.06 67.36
N ALA A 138 12.87 0.29 67.69
CA ALA A 138 13.79 -0.30 68.67
C ALA A 138 14.27 -1.74 68.44
#